data_AF-A0A7Z9HWM8-F1
#
_entry.id   AF-A0A7Z9HWM8-F1
#
_cell.length_a   1.000
_cell.length_b   1.000
_cell.length_c   1.000
_cell.angle_alpha   90.00
_cell.angle_beta   90.00
_cell.angle_gamma   90.00
#
_symmetry.space_group_name_H-M   'P 1'
#
loop_
_entity.id
_entity.type
_entity.pdbx_description
1 polymer ?
#
loop_
_entity_poly.entity_id
_entity_poly.type
_entity_poly.pdbx_seq_one_letter_code
_entity_poly.pdbx_strand_id
1 'polypeptide(L)'
;MIHDASWRKLTSRILLEIIRKTRNEERMNISSRCDYACRAIVELAQNAPKETPLTATTIAENRNIPEKYLVHIMLQLKKAGLLTSVRGAQGGYKLAKKSSEITLLDIVVAVDGPLMDP
;
A
#
# COMPACT_ATOMS: atom_id res chain seq x y z
N MET A 1 -1.74 -27.96 -50.43
CA MET A 1 -0.59 -27.21 -49.89
C MET A 1 -1.11 -25.97 -49.20
N ILE A 2 -1.28 -25.99 -47.87
CA ILE A 2 -1.52 -24.78 -47.08
C ILE A 2 -0.18 -24.42 -46.45
N HIS A 3 0.55 -23.55 -47.14
CA HIS A 3 1.69 -22.84 -46.60
C HIS A 3 1.15 -21.60 -45.88
N ASP A 4 1.09 -21.62 -44.56
CA ASP A 4 1.38 -20.40 -43.82
C ASP A 4 1.82 -20.70 -42.38
N ALA A 5 3.02 -20.24 -42.04
CA ALA A 5 3.59 -20.23 -40.69
C ALA A 5 2.90 -19.20 -39.76
N SER A 6 1.75 -18.66 -40.16
CA SER A 6 0.86 -17.77 -39.40
C SER A 6 0.48 -18.35 -38.02
N TRP A 7 0.35 -19.67 -37.89
CA TRP A 7 0.03 -20.31 -36.61
C TRP A 7 1.11 -20.10 -35.53
N ARG A 8 2.39 -19.96 -35.89
CA ARG A 8 3.48 -19.70 -34.93
C ARG A 8 3.40 -18.31 -34.28
N LYS A 9 2.84 -17.33 -34.99
CA LYS A 9 2.58 -15.98 -34.45
C LYS A 9 1.32 -15.94 -33.60
N LEU A 10 0.29 -16.69 -34.01
CA LEU A 10 -0.99 -16.76 -33.31
C LEU A 10 -0.87 -17.53 -31.98
N THR A 11 -0.13 -18.65 -31.95
CA THR A 11 0.15 -19.40 -30.72
C THR A 11 0.94 -18.56 -29.73
N SER A 12 1.93 -17.78 -30.18
CA SER A 12 2.73 -16.92 -29.31
C SER A 12 1.90 -15.81 -28.66
N ARG A 13 0.97 -15.19 -29.38
CA ARG A 13 0.07 -14.16 -28.82
C ARG A 13 -0.92 -14.76 -27.83
N ILE A 14 -1.57 -15.86 -28.18
CA ILE A 14 -2.56 -16.52 -27.30
C ILE A 14 -1.88 -17.08 -26.05
N LEU A 15 -0.71 -17.72 -26.16
CA LEU A 15 0.07 -18.18 -25.00
C LEU A 15 0.49 -17.02 -24.10
N LEU A 16 0.94 -15.89 -24.67
CA LEU A 16 1.27 -14.70 -23.88
C LEU A 16 0.04 -14.10 -23.21
N GLU A 17 -1.11 -14.04 -23.90
CA GLU A 17 -2.38 -13.57 -23.35
C GLU A 17 -2.84 -14.45 -22.18
N ILE A 18 -2.75 -15.78 -22.33
CA ILE A 18 -3.10 -16.76 -21.30
C ILE A 18 -2.15 -16.65 -20.11
N ILE A 19 -0.82 -16.65 -20.32
CA ILE A 19 0.17 -16.46 -19.25
C ILE A 19 -0.06 -15.13 -18.51
N ARG A 20 -0.37 -14.06 -19.24
CA ARG A 20 -0.64 -12.74 -18.66
C ARG A 20 -1.94 -12.71 -17.87
N LYS A 21 -2.98 -13.40 -18.34
CA LYS A 21 -4.28 -13.52 -17.69
C LYS A 21 -4.19 -14.35 -16.41
N THR A 22 -3.61 -15.55 -16.48
CA THR A 22 -3.40 -16.43 -15.33
C THR A 22 -2.53 -15.75 -14.26
N ARG A 23 -1.47 -15.02 -14.66
CA ARG A 23 -0.61 -14.29 -13.71
C ARG A 23 -1.32 -13.13 -12.99
N ASN A 24 -2.33 -12.52 -13.61
CA ASN A 24 -3.07 -11.41 -12.99
C ASN A 24 -4.24 -11.89 -12.12
N GLU A 25 -4.90 -12.99 -12.49
CA GLU A 25 -6.03 -13.55 -11.74
C GLU A 25 -5.61 -14.17 -10.40
N GLU A 26 -4.35 -14.59 -10.25
CA GLU A 26 -3.80 -15.10 -8.98
C GLU A 26 -3.17 -14.02 -8.07
N ARG A 27 -3.14 -12.74 -8.48
CA ARG A 27 -2.62 -11.68 -7.61
C ARG A 27 -3.71 -11.19 -6.67
N MET A 28 -3.40 -11.22 -5.37
CA MET A 28 -4.18 -10.55 -4.34
C MET A 28 -4.37 -9.08 -4.75
N ASN A 29 -5.61 -8.68 -5.03
CA ASN A 29 -5.93 -7.33 -5.49
C ASN A 29 -5.89 -6.38 -4.30
N ILE A 30 -4.72 -5.81 -4.03
CA ILE A 30 -4.52 -4.81 -2.98
C ILE A 30 -4.86 -3.43 -3.53
N SER A 31 -5.70 -2.68 -2.81
CA SER A 31 -6.00 -1.31 -3.20
C SER A 31 -4.72 -0.46 -3.15
N SER A 32 -4.59 0.52 -4.05
CA SER A 32 -3.46 1.47 -3.99
C SER A 32 -3.41 2.20 -2.64
N ARG A 33 -4.57 2.41 -2.02
CA ARG A 33 -4.69 3.02 -0.70
C ARG A 33 -4.03 2.15 0.37
N CYS A 34 -4.30 0.84 0.35
CA CYS A 34 -3.69 -0.11 1.27
C CYS A 34 -2.18 -0.26 1.04
N ASP A 35 -1.72 -0.32 -0.20
CA ASP A 35 -0.27 -0.30 -0.51
C ASP A 35 0.42 0.95 0.07
N TYR A 36 -0.14 2.13 -0.15
CA TYR A 36 0.40 3.38 0.39
C TYR A 36 0.37 3.42 1.92
N ALA A 37 -0.69 2.92 2.54
CA ALA A 37 -0.80 2.81 3.99
C ALA A 37 0.29 1.89 4.58
N CYS A 38 0.54 0.74 3.95
CA CYS A 38 1.60 -0.18 4.35
C CYS A 38 2.98 0.50 4.28
N ARG A 39 3.27 1.18 3.16
CA ARG A 39 4.53 1.92 2.99
C ARG A 39 4.73 3.00 4.05
N ALA A 40 3.66 3.72 4.40
CA ALA A 40 3.70 4.74 5.45
C ALA A 40 3.98 4.15 6.85
N ILE A 41 3.33 3.03 7.20
CA ILE A 41 3.58 2.31 8.45
C ILE A 41 5.02 1.80 8.51
N VAL A 42 5.55 1.26 7.42
CA VAL A 42 6.95 0.79 7.34
C VAL A 42 7.92 1.96 7.53
N GLU A 43 7.68 3.11 6.91
CA GLU A 43 8.51 4.30 7.08
C GLU A 43 8.57 4.77 8.55
N LEU A 44 7.41 4.80 9.20
CA LEU A 44 7.31 5.16 10.61
C LEU A 44 7.96 4.10 11.52
N ALA A 45 7.80 2.82 11.22
CA ALA A 45 8.41 1.73 11.98
C ALA A 45 9.95 1.78 11.90
N GLN A 46 10.50 2.08 10.72
CA GLN A 46 11.95 2.22 10.52
C GLN A 46 12.52 3.45 11.26
N ASN A 47 11.73 4.51 11.42
CA ASN A 47 12.15 5.71 12.14
C ASN A 47 11.76 5.71 13.64
N ALA A 48 11.00 4.72 14.11
CA ALA A 48 10.55 4.62 15.51
C ALA A 48 11.69 4.72 16.54
N PRO A 49 12.88 4.09 16.35
CA PRO A 49 13.98 4.20 17.32
C PRO A 49 14.51 5.62 17.54
N LYS A 50 14.29 6.54 16.58
CA LYS A 50 14.71 7.94 16.69
C LYS A 50 13.74 8.79 17.51
N GLU A 51 12.58 8.25 17.88
CA GLU A 51 11.53 8.94 18.62
C GLU A 51 11.13 10.30 18.04
N THR A 52 11.33 10.51 16.75
CA THR A 52 11.05 11.77 16.05
C THR A 52 9.81 11.59 15.18
N PRO A 53 8.77 12.44 15.30
CA PRO A 53 7.63 12.39 14.40
C PRO A 53 8.05 12.66 12.95
N LEU A 54 7.36 12.03 11.99
CA LEU A 54 7.53 12.33 10.57
C LEU A 54 6.31 13.04 10.01
N THR A 55 6.54 14.09 9.22
CA THR A 55 5.44 14.77 8.53
C THR A 55 4.89 13.90 7.39
N ALA A 56 3.64 14.14 6.99
CA ALA A 56 3.08 13.48 5.81
C ALA A 56 3.90 13.79 4.55
N THR A 57 4.39 15.02 4.41
CA THR A 57 5.25 15.46 3.30
C THR A 57 6.54 14.63 3.23
N THR A 58 7.25 14.48 4.36
CA THR A 58 8.48 13.68 4.42
C THR A 58 8.23 12.21 4.07
N ILE A 59 7.15 11.61 4.56
CA ILE A 59 6.81 10.22 4.25
C ILE A 59 6.44 10.08 2.76
N ALA A 60 5.70 11.04 2.20
CA ALA A 60 5.32 11.07 0.80
C ALA A 60 6.54 11.10 -0.13
N GLU A 61 7.51 11.96 0.18
CA GLU A 61 8.79 12.06 -0.53
C GLU A 61 9.59 10.75 -0.43
N ASN A 62 9.79 10.22 0.78
CA ASN A 62 10.58 9.02 1.01
C ASN A 62 10.02 7.76 0.32
N ARG A 63 8.69 7.68 0.15
CA ARG A 63 8.00 6.51 -0.40
C ARG A 63 7.42 6.73 -1.80
N ASN A 64 7.67 7.90 -2.40
CA ASN A 64 7.14 8.32 -3.68
C ASN A 64 5.60 8.15 -3.77
N ILE A 65 4.90 8.65 -2.75
CA ILE A 65 3.44 8.61 -2.63
C ILE A 65 2.90 10.01 -2.89
N PRO A 66 1.83 10.19 -3.68
CA PRO A 66 1.19 11.48 -3.82
C PRO A 66 0.74 12.04 -2.45
N GLU A 67 1.32 13.18 -2.03
CA GLU A 67 1.13 13.73 -0.69
C GLU A 67 -0.34 13.91 -0.31
N LYS A 68 -1.15 14.46 -1.23
CA LYS A 68 -2.59 14.67 -1.02
C LYS A 68 -3.33 13.37 -0.65
N TYR A 69 -2.94 12.24 -1.25
CA TYR A 69 -3.51 10.94 -0.92
C TYR A 69 -3.01 10.44 0.43
N LEU A 70 -1.72 10.61 0.70
CA LEU A 70 -1.12 10.18 1.95
C LEU A 70 -1.77 10.91 3.14
N VAL A 71 -2.01 12.22 3.06
CA VAL A 71 -2.68 12.97 4.15
C VAL A 71 -4.01 12.33 4.54
N HIS A 72 -4.83 11.90 3.57
CA HIS A 72 -6.08 11.22 3.87
C HIS A 72 -5.86 9.86 4.54
N ILE A 73 -4.89 9.08 4.05
CA ILE A 73 -4.53 7.78 4.62
C ILE A 73 -4.05 7.92 6.06
N MET A 74 -3.20 8.92 6.36
CA MET A 74 -2.68 9.16 7.71
C MET A 74 -3.81 9.49 8.70
N LEU A 75 -4.85 10.20 8.25
CA LEU A 75 -6.03 10.47 9.07
C LEU A 75 -6.82 9.20 9.38
N GLN A 76 -6.99 8.30 8.41
CA GLN A 76 -7.67 7.01 8.61
C GLN A 76 -6.89 6.13 9.61
N LEU A 77 -5.58 5.98 9.41
CA LEU A 77 -4.71 5.21 10.30
C LEU A 77 -4.67 5.80 11.73
N LYS A 78 -4.69 7.13 11.87
CA LYS A 78 -4.82 7.79 13.17
C LYS A 78 -6.16 7.50 13.83
N LYS A 79 -7.27 7.59 13.09
CA LYS A 79 -8.62 7.28 13.61
C LYS A 79 -8.72 5.83 14.08
N ALA A 80 -8.07 4.91 13.38
CA ALA A 80 -7.97 3.50 13.76
C ALA A 80 -7.01 3.24 14.94
N GLY A 81 -6.38 4.28 15.51
CA GLY A 81 -5.47 4.14 16.65
C GLY A 81 -4.14 3.50 16.30
N LEU A 82 -3.77 3.43 15.02
CA LEU A 82 -2.45 2.92 14.60
C LEU A 82 -1.37 4.00 14.67
N LEU A 83 -1.78 5.27 14.53
CA LEU A 83 -0.91 6.43 14.58
C LEU A 83 -1.33 7.42 15.65
N THR A 84 -0.36 8.14 16.19
CA THR A 84 -0.56 9.39 16.95
C THR A 84 -0.03 10.57 16.15
N SER A 85 -0.50 11.78 16.48
CA SER A 85 -0.02 13.01 15.85
C SER A 85 0.56 13.96 16.88
N VAL A 86 1.72 14.53 16.59
CA VAL A 86 2.37 15.59 17.37
C VAL A 86 2.12 16.93 16.67
N ARG A 87 1.73 17.96 17.42
CA ARG A 87 1.49 19.31 16.90
C ARG A 87 2.79 20.14 16.89
N GLY A 88 2.78 21.24 16.14
CA GLY A 88 3.89 22.21 16.08
C GLY A 88 4.71 22.12 14.78
N ALA A 89 5.68 23.01 14.62
CA ALA A 89 6.50 23.13 13.40
C ALA A 89 7.34 21.87 13.10
N GLN A 90 7.72 21.12 14.14
CA GLN A 90 8.39 19.81 14.03
C GLN A 90 7.43 18.65 14.38
N GLY A 91 6.13 18.90 14.23
CA GLY A 91 5.09 17.89 14.44
C GLY A 91 5.09 16.84 13.34
N GLY A 92 4.08 15.96 13.39
CA GLY A 92 3.95 14.87 12.42
C GLY A 92 3.23 13.68 13.02
N TYR A 93 3.56 12.51 12.51
CA TYR A 93 2.98 11.23 12.92
C TYR A 93 4.02 10.32 13.54
N LYS A 94 3.56 9.49 14.49
CA LYS A 94 4.29 8.38 15.09
C LYS A 94 3.39 7.16 15.13
N LEU A 95 3.97 5.96 15.24
CA LEU A 95 3.19 4.77 15.58
C LEU A 95 2.59 4.95 16.99
N ALA A 96 1.34 4.54 17.17
CA ALA A 96 0.66 4.57 18.46
C ALA A 96 0.99 3.36 19.35
N LYS A 97 1.51 2.29 18.74
CA LYS A 97 1.92 1.02 19.38
C LYS A 97 3.15 0.46 18.67
N LYS A 98 3.76 -0.60 19.21
CA LYS A 98 4.96 -1.18 18.58
C LYS A 98 4.61 -1.72 17.20
N SER A 99 5.55 -1.65 16.26
CA SER A 99 5.34 -2.17 14.90
C SER A 99 5.01 -3.67 14.89
N SER A 100 5.51 -4.44 15.86
CA SER A 100 5.19 -5.86 16.06
C SER A 100 3.73 -6.13 16.45
N GLU A 101 2.99 -5.09 16.87
CA GLU A 101 1.57 -5.16 17.28
C GLU A 101 0.64 -4.59 16.20
N ILE A 102 1.18 -4.23 15.03
CA ILE A 102 0.42 -3.71 13.88
C ILE A 102 0.42 -4.79 12.82
N THR A 103 -0.75 -5.38 12.58
CA THR A 103 -0.92 -6.41 11.55
C THR A 103 -1.30 -5.79 10.21
N LEU A 104 -1.10 -6.54 9.13
CA LEU A 104 -1.60 -6.13 7.81
C LEU A 104 -3.13 -5.97 7.81
N LEU A 105 -3.85 -6.83 8.55
CA LEU A 105 -5.30 -6.75 8.69
C LEU A 105 -5.73 -5.42 9.32
N ASP A 106 -5.03 -4.96 10.36
CA ASP A 106 -5.30 -3.65 10.98
C ASP A 106 -5.22 -2.52 9.97
N ILE A 107 -4.19 -2.56 9.10
CA ILE A 107 -3.96 -1.53 8.07
C ILE A 107 -5.08 -1.58 7.03
N VAL A 108 -5.43 -2.78 6.54
CA VAL A 108 -6.50 -2.98 5.54
C VAL A 108 -7.82 -2.46 6.09
N VAL A 109 -8.21 -2.89 7.30
CA VAL A 109 -9.47 -2.48 7.94
C VAL A 109 -9.51 -0.97 8.16
N ALA A 110 -8.38 -0.36 8.53
CA ALA A 110 -8.31 1.07 8.75
C ALA A 110 -8.56 1.90 7.47
N VAL A 111 -8.17 1.42 6.29
CA VAL A 111 -8.20 2.24 5.06
C VAL A 111 -9.24 1.81 4.04
N ASP A 112 -9.61 0.55 4.01
CA ASP A 112 -10.60 -0.01 3.08
C ASP A 112 -11.88 -0.47 3.79
N GLY A 113 -11.90 -0.51 5.13
CA GLY A 113 -13.04 -0.94 5.92
C GLY A 113 -13.05 -2.44 6.22
N PRO A 114 -14.08 -2.94 6.94
CA PRO A 114 -14.22 -4.36 7.26
C PRO A 114 -14.21 -5.23 6.01
N LEU A 115 -13.48 -6.35 6.04
CA LEU A 115 -13.42 -7.30 4.92
C LEU A 115 -14.69 -8.13 4.75
N MET A 116 -15.50 -8.22 5.81
CA MET A 116 -16.85 -8.78 5.79
C MET A 116 -17.77 -7.76 6.46
N ASP A 117 -18.84 -7.38 5.77
CA ASP A 117 -19.98 -6.74 6.42
C ASP A 117 -20.65 -7.78 7.34
N PRO A 118 -21.13 -7.37 8.53
CA PRO A 118 -21.81 -8.26 9.47
C PRO A 118 -23.16 -8.77 8.98
#